data_AF-A0A6P7F1M4-F1
#
_entry.id   AF-A0A6P7F1M4-F1
#
_cell.length_a   1.000
_cell.length_b   1.000
_cell.length_c   1.000
_cell.angle_alpha   90.00
_cell.angle_beta   90.00
_cell.angle_gamma   90.00
#
_symmetry.space_group_name_H-M   'P 1'
#
loop_
_entity.id
_entity.type
_entity.pdbx_description
1 polymer ?
#
loop_
_entity_poly.entity_id
_entity_poly.type
_entity_poly.pdbx_seq_one_letter_code
_entity_poly.pdbx_strand_id
1 'polypeptide(L)'
;MRGVTCGVWLVTLFLYVGCDNWQEWWTYDGISGPGYWGLMNPQWNMCSKGRRQSPINVEPDKLLFDPYLRHIHIDKHKVNGMLHNTGQSLVFRIDKDSKTLVNITGGPLAYRYQFEEIYIHYGIENQQGSEHYIHGYSFPAEIQLYGFNKELYHNMSEAQHKSQGIVGISLMVQIGDMPNPELRIITSVFNKVQYKGAYTPIKHLSLRSLLPDTEHFMTYEGSTTHPGCWETTVWIILNKPIYITKHELYQLRKLMQGSEEAPKAPLGNNARPVQPLHQRTIRTNINFRNSENSNCPSMKKEMYYKANKWTPSVKEQHPFHTLHSLH
;
A
#
# COMPACT_ATOMS: atom_id res chain seq x y z
N MET A 1 -42.37 -52.78 47.13
CA MET A 1 -41.53 -51.58 47.28
C MET A 1 -40.59 -51.51 46.08
N ARG A 2 -40.91 -50.69 45.08
CA ARG A 2 -40.03 -50.38 43.94
C ARG A 2 -39.86 -48.87 43.93
N GLY A 3 -38.61 -48.41 44.03
CA GLY A 3 -38.23 -47.02 44.24
C GLY A 3 -38.52 -46.14 43.02
N VAL A 4 -38.94 -44.91 43.30
CA VAL A 4 -39.08 -43.82 42.34
C VAL A 4 -37.71 -43.15 42.21
N THR A 5 -37.10 -43.23 41.03
CA THR A 5 -35.93 -42.41 40.68
C THR A 5 -36.40 -41.14 40.00
N CYS A 6 -36.20 -39.99 40.66
CA CYS A 6 -36.45 -38.67 40.11
C CYS A 6 -35.21 -38.25 39.31
N GLY A 7 -35.31 -38.26 37.97
CA GLY A 7 -34.25 -37.78 37.08
C GLY A 7 -34.35 -36.27 36.89
N VAL A 8 -33.42 -35.52 37.48
CA VAL A 8 -33.24 -34.09 37.23
C VAL A 8 -32.52 -33.93 35.89
N TRP A 9 -33.21 -33.40 34.88
CA TRP A 9 -32.59 -33.01 33.61
C TRP A 9 -31.96 -31.63 33.76
N LEU A 10 -30.65 -31.58 34.01
CA LEU A 10 -29.85 -30.37 33.87
C LEU A 10 -29.69 -30.07 32.37
N VAL A 11 -30.47 -29.12 31.86
CA VAL A 11 -30.25 -28.55 30.53
C VAL A 11 -29.08 -27.58 30.64
N THR A 12 -27.86 -28.06 30.41
CA THR A 12 -26.70 -27.20 30.14
C THR A 12 -26.91 -26.51 28.81
N LEU A 13 -27.29 -25.23 28.86
CA LEU A 13 -27.29 -24.33 27.71
C LEU A 13 -25.82 -24.11 27.30
N PHE A 14 -25.34 -24.84 26.31
CA PHE A 14 -24.10 -24.49 25.63
C PHE A 14 -24.36 -23.21 24.85
N LEU A 15 -24.06 -22.06 25.45
CA LEU A 15 -23.81 -20.84 24.69
C LEU A 15 -22.60 -21.14 23.81
N TYR A 16 -22.86 -21.40 22.54
CA TYR A 16 -21.85 -21.28 21.49
C TYR A 16 -21.41 -19.82 21.50
N VAL A 17 -20.35 -19.53 22.26
CA VAL A 17 -19.56 -18.32 22.05
C VAL A 17 -18.91 -18.52 20.69
N GLY A 18 -19.54 -17.96 19.65
CA GLY A 18 -18.92 -17.85 18.35
C GLY A 18 -17.55 -17.20 18.54
N CYS A 19 -16.53 -17.73 17.87
CA CYS A 19 -15.23 -17.10 17.82
C CYS A 19 -15.45 -15.66 17.33
N ASP A 20 -15.28 -14.67 18.23
CA ASP A 20 -15.48 -13.26 17.91
C ASP A 20 -14.69 -12.92 16.64
N ASN A 21 -15.40 -12.58 15.56
CA ASN A 21 -14.76 -12.24 14.28
C ASN A 21 -14.18 -10.82 14.37
N TRP A 22 -13.12 -10.65 15.17
CA TRP A 22 -12.47 -9.36 15.43
C TRP A 22 -12.07 -8.63 14.15
N GLN A 23 -11.84 -9.36 13.05
CA GLN A 23 -11.62 -8.80 11.71
C GLN A 23 -12.74 -7.85 11.23
N GLU A 24 -13.96 -7.97 11.77
CA GLU A 24 -15.08 -7.10 11.39
C GLU A 24 -15.22 -5.83 12.24
N TRP A 25 -14.54 -5.76 13.39
CA TRP A 25 -14.75 -4.70 14.39
C TRP A 25 -13.79 -3.52 14.26
N TRP A 26 -12.60 -3.74 13.71
CA TRP A 26 -11.60 -2.69 13.54
C TRP A 26 -11.87 -1.86 12.29
N THR A 27 -11.49 -0.58 12.34
CA THR A 27 -11.57 0.37 11.23
C THR A 27 -10.35 1.30 11.27
N TYR A 28 -10.31 2.30 10.40
CA TYR A 28 -9.31 3.37 10.46
C TYR A 28 -9.79 4.62 11.22
N ASP A 29 -11.05 4.63 11.69
CA ASP A 29 -11.69 5.81 12.26
C ASP A 29 -12.29 5.54 13.66
N GLY A 30 -12.46 6.61 14.43
CA GLY A 30 -13.19 6.60 15.69
C GLY A 30 -12.66 5.63 16.74
N ILE A 31 -13.57 5.05 17.53
CA ILE A 31 -13.25 4.17 18.68
C ILE A 31 -12.68 2.81 18.29
N SER A 32 -12.77 2.45 17.00
CA SER A 32 -12.18 1.23 16.43
C SER A 32 -10.96 1.52 15.56
N GLY A 33 -10.46 2.76 15.61
CA GLY A 33 -9.33 3.24 14.82
C GLY A 33 -7.96 2.84 15.37
N PRO A 34 -6.87 3.20 14.67
CA PRO A 34 -5.52 2.73 14.97
C PRO A 34 -5.01 3.00 16.38
N GLY A 35 -5.47 4.09 17.01
CA GLY A 35 -5.12 4.41 18.40
C GLY A 35 -5.66 3.40 19.43
N TYR A 36 -6.68 2.63 19.07
CA TYR A 36 -7.38 1.69 19.96
C TYR A 36 -7.19 0.22 19.60
N TRP A 37 -6.60 -0.10 18.43
CA TRP A 37 -6.44 -1.49 17.98
C TRP A 37 -5.83 -2.42 19.05
N GLY A 38 -4.81 -1.98 19.78
CA GLY A 38 -4.17 -2.80 20.80
C GLY A 38 -5.00 -3.07 22.05
N LEU A 39 -6.13 -2.35 22.23
CA LEU A 39 -7.10 -2.57 23.30
C LEU A 39 -8.27 -3.47 22.86
N MET A 40 -8.50 -3.61 21.55
CA MET A 40 -9.63 -4.37 21.01
C MET A 40 -9.44 -5.89 21.10
N ASN A 41 -8.23 -6.36 20.83
CA ASN A 41 -7.89 -7.78 20.85
C ASN A 41 -6.57 -7.97 21.60
N PRO A 42 -6.51 -8.86 22.62
CA PRO A 42 -5.27 -9.15 23.34
C PRO A 42 -4.08 -9.54 22.45
N GLN A 43 -4.34 -10.15 21.28
CA GLN A 43 -3.32 -10.53 20.30
C GLN A 43 -2.75 -9.33 19.54
N TRP A 44 -3.41 -8.17 19.57
CA TRP A 44 -2.99 -6.93 18.89
C TRP A 44 -2.25 -5.97 19.84
N ASN A 45 -1.85 -6.43 21.02
CA ASN A 45 -1.22 -5.59 22.04
C ASN A 45 0.00 -4.80 21.56
N MET A 46 0.71 -5.28 20.53
CA MET A 46 1.86 -4.61 19.94
C MET A 46 1.48 -3.28 19.29
N CYS A 47 0.22 -3.13 18.84
CA CYS A 47 -0.27 -1.86 18.30
C CYS A 47 -0.19 -0.71 19.32
N SER A 48 -0.24 -1.01 20.62
CA SER A 48 -0.15 0.00 21.70
C SER A 48 1.17 -0.06 22.48
N LYS A 49 1.80 -1.23 22.59
CA LYS A 49 3.02 -1.44 23.40
C LYS A 49 4.31 -1.43 22.59
N GLY A 50 4.21 -1.62 21.28
CA GLY A 50 5.35 -1.73 20.39
C GLY A 50 6.23 -0.48 20.39
N ARG A 51 7.52 -0.67 20.16
CA ARG A 51 8.54 0.40 20.06
C ARG A 51 9.23 0.45 18.70
N ARG A 52 8.88 -0.46 17.80
CA ARG A 52 9.32 -0.54 16.41
C ARG A 52 8.11 -0.55 15.48
N GLN A 53 7.11 0.26 15.80
CA GLN A 53 5.87 0.33 15.04
C GLN A 53 6.06 1.05 13.69
N SER A 54 5.24 0.66 12.71
CA SER A 54 5.16 1.23 11.37
C SER A 54 3.72 1.73 11.11
N PRO A 55 3.51 2.66 10.18
CA PRO A 55 4.50 3.32 9.32
C PRO A 55 5.30 4.39 10.05
N ILE A 56 6.27 5.00 9.38
CA ILE A 56 7.10 6.10 9.92
C ILE A 56 7.19 7.26 8.92
N ASN A 57 7.56 8.43 9.43
CA ASN A 57 8.09 9.51 8.59
C ASN A 57 9.59 9.28 8.33
N VAL A 58 9.96 9.18 7.05
CA VAL A 58 11.35 9.07 6.61
C VAL A 58 11.92 10.47 6.41
N GLU A 59 12.93 10.83 7.20
CA GLU A 59 13.62 12.11 7.08
C GLU A 59 14.93 11.93 6.28
N PRO A 60 15.05 12.47 5.06
CA PRO A 60 16.24 12.28 4.20
C PRO A 60 17.56 12.66 4.88
N ASP A 61 17.56 13.74 5.67
CA ASP A 61 18.77 14.25 6.35
C ASP A 61 19.27 13.34 7.49
N LYS A 62 18.44 12.37 7.92
CA LYS A 62 18.76 11.40 8.98
C LYS A 62 19.09 10.00 8.43
N LEU A 63 19.07 9.83 7.10
CA LEU A 63 19.36 8.56 6.48
C LEU A 63 20.84 8.19 6.63
N LEU A 64 21.11 6.96 7.05
CA LEU A 64 22.47 6.42 7.06
C LEU A 64 22.75 5.70 5.75
N PHE A 65 23.70 6.23 4.98
CA PHE A 65 24.21 5.53 3.81
C PHE A 65 24.92 4.24 4.24
N ASP A 66 24.47 3.12 3.69
CA ASP A 66 25.05 1.79 3.92
C ASP A 66 25.49 1.23 2.54
N PRO A 67 26.80 1.23 2.25
CA PRO A 67 27.31 0.76 0.96
C PRO A 67 27.18 -0.75 0.76
N TYR A 68 26.85 -1.51 1.79
CA TYR A 68 26.68 -2.97 1.72
C TYR A 68 25.25 -3.40 1.41
N LEU A 69 24.31 -2.45 1.29
CA LEU A 69 22.97 -2.70 0.80
C LEU A 69 23.02 -3.06 -0.69
N ARG A 70 22.88 -4.36 -0.97
CA ARG A 70 22.82 -4.91 -2.33
C ARG A 70 21.54 -4.49 -3.05
N HIS A 71 21.47 -4.74 -4.36
CA HIS A 71 20.21 -4.60 -5.10
C HIS A 71 19.18 -5.61 -4.60
N ILE A 72 17.91 -5.22 -4.63
CA ILE A 72 16.78 -6.11 -4.35
C ILE A 72 16.48 -6.89 -5.62
N HIS A 73 16.30 -8.20 -5.48
CA HIS A 73 15.92 -9.09 -6.55
C HIS A 73 14.53 -9.65 -6.29
N ILE A 74 13.68 -9.61 -7.32
CA ILE A 74 12.35 -10.21 -7.33
C ILE A 74 12.25 -11.09 -8.57
N ASP A 75 11.82 -12.33 -8.39
CA ASP A 75 11.64 -13.26 -9.50
C ASP A 75 10.70 -12.67 -10.55
N LYS A 76 10.98 -12.94 -11.83
CA LYS A 76 10.22 -12.40 -12.97
C LYS A 76 8.91 -13.14 -13.24
N HIS A 77 8.61 -14.19 -12.47
CA HIS A 77 7.40 -14.96 -12.64
C HIS A 77 6.15 -14.10 -12.39
N LYS A 78 5.08 -14.45 -13.10
CA LYS A 78 3.79 -13.81 -12.94
C LYS A 78 2.90 -14.65 -12.04
N VAL A 79 2.16 -14.01 -11.16
CA VAL A 79 1.28 -14.67 -10.18
C VAL A 79 -0.18 -14.46 -10.54
N ASN A 80 -1.00 -15.41 -10.11
CA ASN A 80 -2.45 -15.29 -10.10
C ASN A 80 -2.90 -15.19 -8.65
N GLY A 81 -4.05 -14.56 -8.46
CA GLY A 81 -4.62 -14.39 -7.14
C GLY A 81 -5.95 -13.70 -7.19
N MET A 82 -6.42 -13.32 -6.01
CA MET A 82 -7.73 -12.73 -5.81
C MET A 82 -7.56 -11.35 -5.18
N LEU A 83 -8.18 -10.35 -5.78
CA LEU A 83 -8.33 -9.02 -5.19
C LEU A 83 -9.62 -9.01 -4.38
N HIS A 84 -9.53 -8.63 -3.11
CA HIS A 84 -10.62 -8.64 -2.14
C HIS A 84 -10.82 -7.24 -1.56
N ASN A 85 -12.07 -6.79 -1.51
CA ASN A 85 -12.44 -5.67 -0.66
C ASN A 85 -12.90 -6.22 0.71
N THR A 86 -12.11 -6.01 1.76
CA THR A 86 -12.44 -6.50 3.11
C THR A 86 -13.42 -5.60 3.85
N GLY A 87 -13.69 -4.41 3.31
CA GLY A 87 -14.38 -3.31 3.99
C GLY A 87 -13.45 -2.38 4.76
N GLN A 88 -12.21 -2.78 5.04
CA GLN A 88 -11.18 -1.92 5.63
C GLN A 88 -9.98 -1.71 4.71
N SER A 89 -9.66 -2.70 3.88
CA SER A 89 -8.55 -2.61 2.93
C SER A 89 -8.92 -3.29 1.62
N LEU A 90 -8.25 -2.86 0.56
CA LEU A 90 -8.21 -3.58 -0.70
C LEU A 90 -6.94 -4.44 -0.73
N VAL A 91 -7.12 -5.76 -0.76
CA VAL A 91 -6.04 -6.73 -0.56
C VAL A 91 -6.00 -7.72 -1.73
N PHE A 92 -4.86 -7.84 -2.39
CA PHE A 92 -4.61 -8.93 -3.32
C PHE A 92 -3.88 -10.07 -2.60
N ARG A 93 -4.36 -11.30 -2.74
CA ARG A 93 -3.73 -12.50 -2.18
C ARG A 93 -3.43 -13.49 -3.28
N ILE A 94 -2.23 -14.07 -3.26
CA ILE A 94 -1.86 -15.12 -4.21
C ILE A 94 -2.75 -16.36 -4.04
N ASP A 95 -3.05 -17.06 -5.13
CA ASP A 95 -3.77 -18.33 -5.07
C ASP A 95 -2.95 -19.36 -4.26
N LYS A 96 -3.56 -20.00 -3.25
CA LYS A 96 -2.89 -20.98 -2.38
C LYS A 96 -2.34 -22.19 -3.12
N ASP A 97 -3.02 -22.58 -4.20
CA ASP A 97 -2.63 -23.72 -5.06
C ASP A 97 -1.73 -23.27 -6.22
N SER A 98 -1.25 -22.03 -6.22
CA SER A 98 -0.33 -21.52 -7.24
C SER A 98 0.97 -22.33 -7.24
N LYS A 99 1.25 -22.97 -8.37
CA LYS A 99 2.55 -23.62 -8.62
C LYS A 99 3.68 -22.61 -8.84
N THR A 100 3.33 -21.35 -9.09
CA THR A 100 4.28 -20.28 -9.40
C THR A 100 4.53 -19.47 -8.14
N LEU A 101 5.74 -19.57 -7.63
CA LEU A 101 6.24 -18.83 -6.47
C LEU A 101 7.11 -17.67 -6.95
N VAL A 102 7.05 -16.55 -6.22
CA VAL A 102 7.92 -15.38 -6.46
C VAL A 102 8.73 -15.12 -5.21
N ASN A 103 10.05 -15.25 -5.34
CA ASN A 103 10.97 -14.97 -4.25
C ASN A 103 11.46 -13.51 -4.29
N ILE A 104 11.79 -13.01 -3.11
CA ILE A 104 12.36 -11.70 -2.84
C ILE A 104 13.68 -11.93 -2.09
N THR A 105 14.79 -11.43 -2.64
CA THR A 105 16.14 -11.58 -2.07
C THR A 105 16.96 -10.30 -2.26
N GLY A 106 18.15 -10.25 -1.65
CA GLY A 106 19.03 -9.09 -1.77
C GLY A 106 18.58 -7.91 -0.90
N GLY A 107 19.01 -6.69 -1.22
CA GLY A 107 18.72 -5.53 -0.39
C GLY A 107 19.26 -5.70 1.05
N PRO A 108 18.43 -5.41 2.07
CA PRO A 108 18.76 -5.63 3.48
C PRO A 108 18.52 -7.08 3.96
N LEU A 109 18.02 -7.97 3.09
CA LEU A 109 17.52 -9.28 3.49
C LEU A 109 18.68 -10.28 3.61
N ALA A 110 18.75 -10.95 4.77
CA ALA A 110 19.67 -12.05 5.02
C ALA A 110 19.19 -13.38 4.42
N TYR A 111 17.87 -13.56 4.34
CA TYR A 111 17.20 -14.80 3.94
C TYR A 111 16.42 -14.64 2.64
N ARG A 112 15.95 -15.76 2.09
CA ARG A 112 14.97 -15.75 1.00
C ARG A 112 13.54 -15.61 1.51
N TYR A 113 12.86 -14.59 1.02
CA TYR A 113 11.44 -14.36 1.30
C TYR A 113 10.59 -14.77 0.11
N GLN A 114 9.37 -15.21 0.37
CA GLN A 114 8.37 -15.52 -0.65
C GLN A 114 7.22 -14.52 -0.53
N PHE A 115 6.82 -13.92 -1.64
CA PHE A 115 5.68 -13.02 -1.72
C PHE A 115 4.34 -13.73 -1.43
N GLU A 116 3.41 -13.04 -0.76
CA GLU A 116 2.09 -13.59 -0.38
C GLU A 116 0.93 -12.63 -0.69
N GLU A 117 1.02 -11.36 -0.25
CA GLU A 117 -0.12 -10.41 -0.29
C GLU A 117 0.30 -9.00 -0.73
N ILE A 118 -0.64 -8.23 -1.28
CA ILE A 118 -0.50 -6.78 -1.54
C ILE A 118 -1.62 -6.04 -0.82
N TYR A 119 -1.27 -5.00 -0.08
CA TYR A 119 -2.21 -4.05 0.51
C TYR A 119 -2.16 -2.73 -0.26
N ILE A 120 -3.33 -2.14 -0.49
CA ILE A 120 -3.47 -0.84 -1.15
C ILE A 120 -4.07 0.14 -0.14
N HIS A 121 -3.28 1.13 0.24
CA HIS A 121 -3.66 2.25 1.10
C HIS A 121 -3.83 3.50 0.23
N TYR A 122 -4.91 4.25 0.45
CA TYR A 122 -5.19 5.45 -0.34
C TYR A 122 -6.07 6.43 0.43
N GLY A 123 -5.91 7.71 0.09
CA GLY A 123 -6.71 8.77 0.66
C GLY A 123 -7.82 9.23 -0.25
N ILE A 124 -8.81 9.88 0.35
CA ILE A 124 -9.90 10.55 -0.36
C ILE A 124 -9.40 11.81 -1.07
N GLU A 125 -8.37 12.45 -0.51
CA GLU A 125 -7.70 13.63 -1.07
C GLU A 125 -6.41 13.25 -1.82
N ASN A 126 -5.91 14.15 -2.68
CA ASN A 126 -4.71 13.86 -3.46
C ASN A 126 -3.41 14.08 -2.68
N GLN A 127 -3.48 14.81 -1.55
CA GLN A 127 -2.32 15.16 -0.73
C GLN A 127 -2.07 14.16 0.41
N GLN A 128 -2.96 13.19 0.59
CA GLN A 128 -2.92 12.21 1.68
C GLN A 128 -3.33 10.84 1.17
N GLY A 129 -2.78 9.78 1.77
CA GLY A 129 -3.19 8.41 1.48
C GLY A 129 -2.13 7.34 1.70
N SER A 130 -0.85 7.69 1.54
CA SER A 130 0.24 6.83 1.95
C SER A 130 0.32 6.73 3.47
N GLU A 131 0.75 5.58 3.95
CA GLU A 131 1.02 5.33 5.35
C GLU A 131 2.38 5.90 5.74
N HIS A 132 3.42 5.58 4.96
CA HIS A 132 4.74 6.16 5.10
C HIS A 132 4.76 7.57 4.54
N TYR A 133 5.45 8.47 5.26
CA TYR A 133 5.68 9.85 4.83
C TYR A 133 7.15 10.02 4.46
N ILE A 134 7.41 10.88 3.48
CA ILE A 134 8.78 11.27 3.10
C ILE A 134 8.92 12.76 3.40
N HIS A 135 9.79 13.11 4.35
CA HIS A 135 10.00 14.49 4.81
C HIS A 135 8.69 15.21 5.18
N GLY A 136 7.79 14.50 5.86
CA GLY A 136 6.47 15.00 6.27
C GLY A 136 5.41 15.00 5.17
N TYR A 137 5.76 14.65 3.93
CA TYR A 137 4.82 14.59 2.81
C TYR A 137 4.22 13.18 2.65
N SER A 138 2.90 13.13 2.50
CA SER A 138 2.15 11.94 2.10
C SER A 138 1.93 11.92 0.58
N PHE A 139 1.73 10.73 0.04
CA PHE A 139 1.34 10.49 -1.34
C PHE A 139 -0.15 10.14 -1.42
N PRO A 140 -0.82 10.30 -2.58
CA PRO A 140 -2.23 9.94 -2.73
C PRO A 140 -2.55 8.47 -2.38
N ALA A 141 -1.58 7.57 -2.56
CA ALA A 141 -1.71 6.17 -2.21
C ALA A 141 -0.34 5.52 -1.96
N GLU A 142 -0.35 4.36 -1.31
CA GLU A 142 0.79 3.47 -1.08
C GLU A 142 0.39 2.01 -1.33
N ILE A 143 1.24 1.28 -2.04
CA ILE A 143 1.08 -0.15 -2.26
C ILE A 143 2.16 -0.88 -1.49
N GLN A 144 1.74 -1.77 -0.58
CA GLN A 144 2.64 -2.55 0.26
C GLN A 144 2.60 -4.01 -0.17
N LEU A 145 3.72 -4.53 -0.66
CA LEU A 145 3.88 -5.95 -0.96
C LEU A 145 4.45 -6.64 0.27
N TYR A 146 3.77 -7.67 0.74
CA TYR A 146 4.20 -8.48 1.87
C TYR A 146 4.67 -9.85 1.40
N GLY A 147 5.78 -10.29 1.99
CA GLY A 147 6.28 -11.65 1.87
C GLY A 147 6.78 -12.18 3.21
N PHE A 148 6.91 -13.49 3.32
CA PHE A 148 7.41 -14.14 4.52
C PHE A 148 8.74 -14.84 4.28
N ASN A 149 9.52 -14.99 5.34
CA ASN A 149 10.79 -15.70 5.31
C ASN A 149 10.54 -17.19 5.09
N LYS A 150 10.69 -17.63 3.84
CA LYS A 150 10.39 -19.00 3.41
C LYS A 150 11.49 -19.98 3.81
N GLU A 151 12.65 -19.46 4.14
CA GLU A 151 13.80 -20.27 4.57
C GLU A 151 13.64 -20.74 6.02
N LEU A 152 13.03 -19.92 6.87
CA LEU A 152 12.88 -20.21 8.30
C LEU A 152 11.47 -20.69 8.71
N TYR A 153 10.42 -20.31 7.97
CA TYR A 153 9.03 -20.56 8.38
C TYR A 153 8.22 -21.23 7.29
N HIS A 154 7.20 -21.99 7.70
CA HIS A 154 6.39 -22.76 6.76
C HIS A 154 5.45 -21.87 5.94
N ASN A 155 4.89 -20.83 6.57
CA ASN A 155 3.87 -19.94 6.00
C ASN A 155 3.88 -18.55 6.65
N MET A 156 3.19 -17.59 6.03
CA MET A 156 3.02 -16.22 6.51
C MET A 156 2.41 -16.15 7.93
N SER A 157 1.47 -17.05 8.25
CA SER A 157 0.75 -17.03 9.52
C SER A 157 1.67 -17.31 10.72
N GLU A 158 2.62 -18.23 10.54
CA GLU A 158 3.69 -18.50 11.49
C GLU A 158 4.70 -17.35 11.52
N ALA A 159 5.18 -16.93 10.33
CA ALA A 159 6.27 -15.97 10.18
C ALA A 159 5.94 -14.60 10.78
N GLN A 160 4.70 -14.11 10.65
CA GLN A 160 4.30 -12.79 11.17
C GLN A 160 4.52 -12.63 12.68
N HIS A 161 4.61 -13.73 13.43
CA HIS A 161 4.84 -13.74 14.88
C HIS A 161 6.30 -14.00 15.27
N LYS A 162 7.22 -14.08 14.30
CA LYS A 162 8.61 -14.49 14.52
C LYS A 162 9.60 -13.45 13.99
N SER A 163 10.77 -13.39 14.61
CA SER A 163 11.83 -12.43 14.25
C SER A 163 12.25 -12.59 12.78
N GLN A 164 12.42 -11.47 12.06
CA GLN A 164 12.73 -11.49 10.62
C GLN A 164 11.78 -12.38 9.82
N GLY A 165 10.51 -12.39 10.23
CA GLY A 165 9.48 -13.20 9.62
C GLY A 165 8.94 -12.59 8.34
N ILE A 166 8.84 -11.27 8.27
CA ILE A 166 8.14 -10.56 7.20
C ILE A 166 9.07 -9.59 6.48
N VAL A 167 8.93 -9.50 5.17
CA VAL A 167 9.43 -8.38 4.36
C VAL A 167 8.25 -7.57 3.85
N GLY A 168 8.34 -6.24 3.96
CA GLY A 168 7.40 -5.30 3.37
C GLY A 168 8.09 -4.43 2.33
N ILE A 169 7.64 -4.43 1.08
CA ILE A 169 8.10 -3.50 0.04
C ILE A 169 7.03 -2.44 -0.15
N SER A 170 7.35 -1.20 0.17
CA SER A 170 6.46 -0.05 0.04
C SER A 170 6.73 0.70 -1.27
N LEU A 171 5.68 0.85 -2.07
CA LEU A 171 5.64 1.62 -3.31
C LEU A 171 4.77 2.86 -3.10
N MET A 172 5.37 4.04 -3.13
CA MET A 172 4.61 5.29 -3.16
C MET A 172 3.88 5.41 -4.50
N VAL A 173 2.64 5.92 -4.49
CA VAL A 173 1.85 6.10 -5.71
C VAL A 173 1.53 7.57 -5.92
N GLN A 174 1.96 8.12 -7.05
CA GLN A 174 1.75 9.51 -7.44
C GLN A 174 0.77 9.60 -8.61
N ILE A 175 -0.01 10.68 -8.67
CA ILE A 175 -0.86 10.95 -9.84
C ILE A 175 0.02 11.31 -11.05
N GLY A 176 -0.17 10.62 -12.16
CA GLY A 176 0.53 10.89 -13.42
C GLY A 176 -0.24 10.40 -14.65
N ASP A 177 0.16 10.86 -15.83
CA ASP A 177 -0.54 10.55 -17.09
C ASP A 177 -0.19 9.16 -17.64
N MET A 178 0.98 8.63 -17.30
CA MET A 178 1.44 7.29 -17.71
C MET A 178 1.39 6.33 -16.53
N PRO A 179 0.31 5.55 -16.35
CA PRO A 179 0.19 4.64 -15.22
C PRO A 179 1.13 3.44 -15.37
N ASN A 180 1.50 2.83 -14.25
CA ASN A 180 2.20 1.55 -14.27
C ASN A 180 1.31 0.47 -14.92
N PRO A 181 1.78 -0.27 -15.95
CA PRO A 181 0.96 -1.27 -16.63
C PRO A 181 0.45 -2.42 -15.75
N GLU A 182 1.25 -2.86 -14.77
CA GLU A 182 0.84 -3.91 -13.83
C GLU A 182 -0.17 -3.37 -12.81
N LEU A 183 0.01 -2.12 -12.37
CA LEU A 183 -1.01 -1.44 -11.57
C LEU A 183 -2.33 -1.34 -12.33
N ARG A 184 -2.29 -1.09 -13.65
CA ARG A 184 -3.48 -1.01 -14.49
C ARG A 184 -4.28 -2.31 -14.55
N ILE A 185 -3.61 -3.46 -14.44
CA ILE A 185 -4.30 -4.76 -14.34
C ILE A 185 -5.17 -4.78 -13.08
N ILE A 186 -4.64 -4.29 -11.96
CA ILE A 186 -5.36 -4.20 -10.69
C ILE A 186 -6.48 -3.15 -10.75
N THR A 187 -6.20 -1.96 -11.28
CA THR A 187 -7.20 -0.86 -11.33
C THR A 187 -8.36 -1.17 -12.26
N SER A 188 -8.14 -1.97 -13.31
CA SER A 188 -9.16 -2.33 -14.30
C SER A 188 -10.34 -3.13 -13.73
N VAL A 189 -10.18 -3.71 -12.53
CA VAL A 189 -11.18 -4.57 -11.89
C VAL A 189 -11.81 -3.95 -10.65
N PHE A 190 -11.53 -2.68 -10.32
CA PHE A 190 -12.08 -2.02 -9.12
C PHE A 190 -13.61 -2.00 -9.06
N ASN A 191 -14.28 -1.86 -10.21
CA ASN A 191 -15.75 -1.91 -10.29
C ASN A 191 -16.33 -3.28 -9.86
N LYS A 192 -15.55 -4.37 -9.94
CA LYS A 192 -15.98 -5.72 -9.52
C LYS A 192 -15.82 -5.95 -8.02
N VAL A 193 -15.09 -5.07 -7.32
CA VAL A 193 -14.81 -5.18 -5.88
C VAL A 193 -15.32 -3.97 -5.12
N GLN A 194 -16.38 -3.33 -5.63
CA GLN A 194 -16.88 -2.07 -5.08
C GLN A 194 -17.32 -2.19 -3.62
N TYR A 195 -17.93 -3.29 -3.21
CA TYR A 195 -18.49 -3.48 -1.88
C TYR A 195 -17.68 -4.46 -1.02
N LYS A 196 -17.80 -4.34 0.31
CA LYS A 196 -17.21 -5.29 1.27
C LYS A 196 -17.62 -6.72 0.95
N GLY A 197 -16.66 -7.63 1.00
CA GLY A 197 -16.84 -9.05 0.73
C GLY A 197 -16.73 -9.40 -0.76
N ALA A 198 -16.81 -8.43 -1.66
CA ALA A 198 -16.61 -8.66 -3.09
C ALA A 198 -15.16 -9.02 -3.38
N TYR A 199 -14.98 -9.93 -4.34
CA TYR A 199 -13.67 -10.40 -4.77
C TYR A 199 -13.64 -10.66 -6.27
N THR A 200 -12.45 -10.54 -6.87
CA THR A 200 -12.28 -10.77 -8.32
C THR A 200 -10.89 -11.33 -8.63
N PRO A 201 -10.76 -12.26 -9.58
CA PRO A 201 -9.46 -12.82 -9.94
C PRO A 201 -8.61 -11.81 -10.71
N ILE A 202 -7.33 -11.77 -10.38
CA ILE A 202 -6.28 -11.09 -11.14
C ILE A 202 -5.30 -12.17 -11.62
N LYS A 203 -5.02 -12.16 -12.93
CA LYS A 203 -4.14 -13.14 -13.56
C LYS A 203 -2.91 -12.47 -14.13
N HIS A 204 -1.81 -13.21 -14.15
CA HIS A 204 -0.57 -12.82 -14.81
C HIS A 204 0.03 -11.49 -14.30
N LEU A 205 -0.11 -11.19 -13.02
CA LEU A 205 0.49 -10.01 -12.39
C LEU A 205 2.00 -10.21 -12.19
N SER A 206 2.82 -9.31 -12.73
CA SER A 206 4.27 -9.30 -12.53
C SER A 206 4.65 -8.35 -11.41
N LEU A 207 5.12 -8.88 -10.27
CA LEU A 207 5.61 -8.05 -9.19
C LEU A 207 6.84 -7.23 -9.60
N ARG A 208 7.76 -7.83 -10.35
CA ARG A 208 8.97 -7.12 -10.83
C ARG A 208 8.63 -5.90 -11.70
N SER A 209 7.60 -5.98 -12.52
CA SER A 209 7.15 -4.88 -13.39
C SER A 209 6.21 -3.90 -12.69
N LEU A 210 5.61 -4.30 -11.56
CA LEU A 210 4.89 -3.37 -10.68
C LEU A 210 5.86 -2.42 -9.98
N LEU A 211 7.09 -2.88 -9.69
CA LEU A 211 8.12 -2.03 -9.09
C LEU A 211 8.54 -0.89 -10.04
N PRO A 212 8.83 0.31 -9.50
CA PRO A 212 9.39 1.42 -10.25
C PRO A 212 10.80 1.09 -10.77
N ASP A 213 11.19 1.76 -11.85
CA ASP A 213 12.53 1.68 -12.40
C ASP A 213 13.51 2.53 -11.57
N THR A 214 13.95 1.94 -10.44
CA THR A 214 14.97 2.46 -9.54
C THR A 214 15.62 1.29 -8.79
N GLU A 215 16.90 1.44 -8.47
CA GLU A 215 17.62 0.54 -7.56
C GLU A 215 17.78 1.15 -6.16
N HIS A 216 17.39 2.41 -6.01
CA HIS A 216 17.54 3.16 -4.77
C HIS A 216 16.37 2.92 -3.83
N PHE A 217 16.67 2.68 -2.56
CA PHE A 217 15.67 2.41 -1.53
C PHE A 217 16.16 2.83 -0.13
N MET A 218 15.22 2.88 0.80
CA MET A 218 15.43 3.06 2.23
C MET A 218 14.91 1.83 2.96
N THR A 219 15.52 1.49 4.09
CA THR A 219 15.14 0.30 4.85
C THR A 219 15.27 0.50 6.34
N TYR A 220 14.35 -0.10 7.08
CA TYR A 220 14.32 -0.10 8.54
C TYR A 220 13.57 -1.33 9.05
N GLU A 221 13.81 -1.69 10.31
CA GLU A 221 13.03 -2.73 11.00
C GLU A 221 11.80 -2.10 11.67
N GLY A 222 10.63 -2.67 11.38
CA GLY A 222 9.35 -2.13 11.78
C GLY A 222 8.32 -3.20 12.11
N SER A 223 7.05 -2.83 11.95
CA SER A 223 5.92 -3.70 12.16
C SER A 223 5.06 -3.85 10.92
N THR A 224 4.12 -4.79 10.94
CA THR A 224 2.95 -4.70 10.06
C THR A 224 2.14 -3.43 10.40
N THR A 225 1.45 -2.86 9.42
CA THR A 225 0.67 -1.61 9.58
C THR A 225 -0.82 -1.84 9.76
N HIS A 226 -1.26 -3.10 9.73
CA HIS A 226 -2.62 -3.53 10.03
C HIS A 226 -2.69 -4.17 11.43
N PRO A 227 -3.90 -4.45 11.96
CA PRO A 227 -4.06 -5.04 13.28
C PRO A 227 -3.21 -6.30 13.49
N GLY A 228 -2.72 -6.46 14.72
CA GLY A 228 -1.62 -7.35 15.08
C GLY A 228 -0.33 -6.57 15.32
N CYS A 229 -0.04 -5.62 14.42
CA CYS A 229 1.11 -4.71 14.47
C CYS A 229 2.42 -5.37 14.93
N TRP A 230 2.69 -6.58 14.43
CA TRP A 230 3.80 -7.40 14.88
C TRP A 230 5.13 -6.82 14.41
N GLU A 231 6.09 -6.67 15.33
CA GLU A 231 7.40 -6.06 15.09
C GLU A 231 8.39 -7.03 14.43
N THR A 232 7.97 -7.58 13.29
CA THR A 232 8.63 -8.68 12.58
C THR A 232 8.94 -8.34 11.12
N THR A 233 8.69 -7.09 10.72
CA THR A 233 8.76 -6.64 9.32
C THR A 233 10.04 -5.88 9.04
N VAL A 234 10.81 -6.34 8.05
CA VAL A 234 11.87 -5.54 7.43
C VAL A 234 11.25 -4.75 6.28
N TRP A 235 11.22 -3.43 6.42
CA TRP A 235 10.66 -2.54 5.41
C TRP A 235 11.71 -2.14 4.38
N ILE A 236 11.26 -2.09 3.13
CA ILE A 236 11.99 -1.60 1.96
C ILE A 236 11.09 -0.57 1.29
N ILE A 237 11.45 0.70 1.37
CA ILE A 237 10.71 1.80 0.73
C ILE A 237 11.49 2.19 -0.53
N LEU A 238 10.87 2.11 -1.71
CA LEU A 238 11.57 2.44 -2.96
C LEU A 238 11.62 3.96 -3.20
N ASN A 239 12.77 4.46 -3.67
CA ASN A 239 13.03 5.89 -3.88
C ASN A 239 12.44 6.47 -5.17
N LYS A 240 11.35 5.89 -5.66
CA LYS A 240 10.66 6.37 -6.85
C LYS A 240 9.20 5.95 -6.77
N PRO A 241 8.25 6.87 -6.93
CA PRO A 241 6.85 6.49 -6.96
C PRO A 241 6.54 5.74 -8.26
N ILE A 242 5.51 4.91 -8.21
CA ILE A 242 4.78 4.47 -9.40
C ILE A 242 3.63 5.43 -9.65
N TYR A 243 3.12 5.44 -10.88
CA TYR A 243 2.09 6.39 -11.29
C TYR A 243 0.73 5.73 -11.46
N ILE A 244 -0.30 6.46 -11.04
CA ILE A 244 -1.71 6.15 -11.25
C ILE A 244 -2.39 7.34 -11.94
N THR A 245 -3.34 7.09 -12.84
CA THR A 245 -4.10 8.18 -13.44
C THR A 245 -5.14 8.74 -12.48
N LYS A 246 -5.57 9.99 -12.70
CA LYS A 246 -6.69 10.59 -11.97
C LYS A 246 -7.97 9.74 -12.05
N HIS A 247 -8.22 9.13 -13.21
CA HIS A 247 -9.40 8.29 -13.42
C HIS A 247 -9.34 7.00 -12.59
N GLU A 248 -8.21 6.31 -12.59
CA GLU A 248 -8.04 5.08 -11.79
C GLU A 248 -8.14 5.35 -10.29
N LEU A 249 -7.52 6.43 -9.80
CA LEU A 249 -7.62 6.84 -8.40
C LEU A 249 -9.07 7.23 -8.03
N TYR A 250 -9.81 7.85 -8.96
CA TYR A 250 -11.22 8.12 -8.77
C TYR A 250 -12.05 6.84 -8.64
N GLN A 251 -11.78 5.79 -9.42
CA GLN A 251 -12.47 4.50 -9.27
C GLN A 251 -12.14 3.84 -7.92
N LEU A 252 -10.89 3.95 -7.46
CA LEU A 252 -10.48 3.45 -6.15
C LEU A 252 -11.27 4.12 -5.01
N ARG A 253 -11.54 5.43 -5.12
CA ARG A 253 -12.33 6.19 -4.13
C ARG A 253 -13.85 5.92 -4.17
N LYS A 254 -14.33 5.08 -5.09
CA LYS A 254 -15.74 4.63 -5.13
C LYS A 254 -15.99 3.33 -4.38
N LEU A 255 -14.93 2.66 -3.93
CA LEU A 255 -15.07 1.47 -3.12
C LEU A 255 -15.78 1.83 -1.80
N MET A 256 -16.45 0.85 -1.21
CA MET A 256 -17.32 1.03 -0.05
C MET A 256 -16.90 0.08 1.08
N GLN A 257 -17.02 0.54 2.33
CA GLN A 257 -16.72 -0.25 3.53
C GLN A 257 -17.83 -1.27 3.87
N GLY A 258 -19.03 -1.09 3.32
CA GLY A 258 -20.21 -1.94 3.55
C GLY A 258 -20.52 -2.86 2.37
N SER A 259 -21.47 -3.79 2.56
CA SER A 259 -21.95 -4.64 1.46
C SER A 259 -22.85 -3.84 0.50
N GLU A 260 -23.32 -4.46 -0.58
CA GLU A 260 -24.23 -3.83 -1.53
C GLU A 260 -25.61 -3.56 -0.92
N GLU A 261 -26.09 -4.45 -0.04
CA GLU A 261 -27.38 -4.33 0.63
C GLU A 261 -27.33 -3.35 1.81
N ALA A 262 -26.16 -3.17 2.40
CA ALA A 262 -25.91 -2.28 3.52
C ALA A 262 -24.63 -1.44 3.28
N PRO A 263 -24.67 -0.51 2.30
CA PRO A 263 -23.53 0.33 2.00
C PRO A 263 -23.21 1.21 3.22
N LYS A 264 -21.92 1.25 3.58
CA LYS A 264 -21.40 2.11 4.65
C LYS A 264 -20.70 3.34 4.03
N ALA A 265 -19.78 3.95 4.74
CA ALA A 265 -18.94 5.00 4.20
C ALA A 265 -18.11 4.48 3.00
N PRO A 266 -17.66 5.37 2.10
CA PRO A 266 -16.64 5.05 1.13
C PRO A 266 -15.40 4.45 1.82
N LEU A 267 -14.82 3.43 1.21
CA LEU A 267 -13.51 2.94 1.58
C LEU A 267 -12.50 3.97 1.10
N GLY A 268 -11.75 4.55 2.04
CA GLY A 268 -10.75 5.57 1.80
C GLY A 268 -10.16 6.02 3.12
N ASN A 269 -9.02 6.71 3.06
CA ASN A 269 -8.21 7.05 4.24
C ASN A 269 -7.88 5.81 5.08
N ASN A 270 -7.69 4.66 4.41
CA ASN A 270 -7.39 3.39 5.05
C ASN A 270 -5.91 3.28 5.41
N ALA A 271 -5.34 4.34 5.98
CA ALA A 271 -3.92 4.47 6.28
C ALA A 271 -3.74 4.68 7.79
N ARG A 272 -2.91 3.84 8.42
CA ARG A 272 -2.47 4.02 9.80
C ARG A 272 -1.61 5.28 9.90
N PRO A 273 -1.81 6.14 10.92
CA PRO A 273 -0.95 7.29 11.16
C PRO A 273 0.51 6.91 11.39
N VAL A 274 1.44 7.81 11.03
CA VAL A 274 2.87 7.64 11.31
C VAL A 274 3.14 7.41 12.79
N GLN A 275 4.01 6.46 13.07
CA GLN A 275 4.41 6.04 14.41
C GLN A 275 5.79 6.63 14.76
N PRO A 276 6.09 6.82 16.05
CA PRO A 276 7.39 7.35 16.45
C PRO A 276 8.56 6.48 15.98
N LEU A 277 9.61 7.11 15.46
CA LEU A 277 10.82 6.40 15.02
C LEU A 277 11.57 5.77 16.21
N HIS A 278 11.49 6.40 17.39
CA HIS A 278 12.27 6.04 18.57
C HIS A 278 13.78 6.00 18.27
N GLN A 279 14.49 4.96 18.69
CA GLN A 279 15.95 4.82 18.50
C GLN A 279 16.31 4.04 17.24
N ARG A 280 15.35 3.82 16.33
CA ARG A 280 15.60 3.09 15.09
C ARG A 280 16.35 3.96 14.10
N THR A 281 17.24 3.32 13.38
CA THR A 281 17.98 3.92 12.28
C THR A 281 17.35 3.51 10.96
N ILE A 282 17.29 4.45 10.01
CA ILE A 282 16.89 4.18 8.64
C ILE A 282 18.15 4.17 7.79
N ARG A 283 18.38 3.05 7.10
CA ARG A 283 19.52 2.88 6.19
C ARG A 283 19.09 3.12 4.75
N THR A 284 20.03 3.50 3.88
CA THR A 284 19.78 3.67 2.45
C THR A 284 21.01 3.30 1.63
N ASN A 285 20.81 2.84 0.40
CA ASN A 285 21.87 2.67 -0.58
C ASN A 285 22.11 3.92 -1.44
N ILE A 286 21.48 5.05 -1.11
CA ILE A 286 21.66 6.34 -1.79
C ILE A 286 22.84 7.09 -1.16
N ASN A 287 23.87 7.37 -1.95
CA ASN A 287 24.99 8.18 -1.50
C ASN A 287 24.74 9.67 -1.76
N PHE A 288 24.25 10.39 -0.75
CA PHE A 288 24.00 11.84 -0.84
C PHE A 288 25.28 12.70 -0.90
N ARG A 289 26.44 12.16 -0.48
CA ARG A 289 27.72 12.90 -0.43
C ARG A 289 28.35 13.14 -1.79
N ASN A 290 27.96 12.40 -2.82
CA ASN A 290 28.45 12.57 -4.19
C ASN A 290 27.59 13.55 -5.03
N SER A 291 26.59 14.21 -4.43
CA SER A 291 25.64 15.08 -5.15
C SER A 291 26.21 16.44 -5.57
N GLU A 292 27.39 16.83 -5.11
CA GLU A 292 28.02 18.11 -5.52
C GLU A 292 28.43 18.16 -7.00
N ASN A 293 28.53 17.01 -7.69
CA ASN A 293 28.95 16.93 -9.09
C ASN A 293 27.95 16.22 -10.03
N SER A 294 26.70 16.01 -9.61
CA SER A 294 25.70 15.38 -10.47
C SER A 294 24.44 16.23 -10.54
N ASN A 295 24.15 16.76 -11.73
CA ASN A 295 22.84 17.33 -12.05
C ASN A 295 21.77 16.30 -11.66
N CYS A 296 21.08 16.51 -10.54
CA CYS A 296 19.89 15.72 -10.23
C CYS A 296 18.94 15.84 -11.42
N PRO A 297 18.49 14.73 -12.04
CA PRO A 297 17.39 14.80 -12.97
C PRO A 297 16.15 15.20 -12.16
N SER A 298 15.93 16.50 -12.03
CA SER A 298 14.76 17.03 -11.35
C SER A 298 13.53 16.54 -12.09
N MET A 299 12.45 16.20 -11.39
CA MET A 299 11.14 15.93 -12.00
C MET A 299 10.50 17.19 -12.63
N LYS A 300 11.26 18.27 -12.82
CA LYS A 300 10.80 19.48 -13.47
C LYS A 300 10.75 19.20 -14.98
N LYS A 301 9.55 18.97 -15.53
CA LYS A 301 9.34 19.11 -16.98
C LYS A 301 9.83 20.52 -17.35
N GLU A 302 10.88 20.62 -18.16
CA GLU A 302 11.21 21.88 -18.82
C GLU A 302 10.10 22.19 -19.83
N MET A 303 9.04 22.85 -19.36
CA MET A 303 8.03 23.43 -20.23
C MET A 303 8.52 24.78 -20.72
N TYR A 304 9.05 24.83 -21.94
CA TYR A 304 9.29 26.08 -22.64
C TYR A 304 7.99 26.49 -23.35
N TYR A 305 7.44 27.65 -22.97
CA TYR A 305 6.40 28.31 -23.74
C TYR A 305 7.07 29.11 -24.86
N LYS A 306 6.83 28.73 -26.11
CA LYS A 306 7.19 29.55 -27.26
C LYS A 306 6.02 30.47 -27.56
N ALA A 307 6.11 31.73 -27.12
CA ALA A 307 5.18 32.76 -27.56
C ALA A 307 5.44 33.03 -29.05
N ASN A 308 4.46 32.76 -29.91
CA ASN A 308 4.51 33.24 -31.29
C ASN A 308 4.49 34.77 -31.23
N LYS A 309 5.57 35.42 -31.69
CA LYS A 309 5.61 36.88 -31.83
C LYS A 309 4.65 37.27 -32.94
N TRP A 310 3.53 37.89 -32.56
CA TRP A 310 2.67 38.57 -33.51
C TRP A 310 3.33 39.92 -33.84
N THR A 311 3.79 40.08 -35.08
CA THR A 311 4.31 41.36 -35.58
C THR A 311 3.14 42.28 -35.93
N PRO A 312 2.99 43.46 -35.30
CA PRO A 312 2.03 44.46 -35.74
C PRO A 312 2.70 45.33 -36.80
N SER A 313 2.38 45.11 -38.06
CA SER A 313 2.60 46.12 -39.11
C SER A 313 1.25 46.65 -39.55
N VAL A 314 0.77 47.68 -38.85
CA VAL A 314 -0.25 48.58 -39.39
C VAL A 314 0.45 49.91 -39.68
N LYS A 315 0.53 50.28 -40.94
CA LYS A 315 0.39 51.68 -41.35
C LYS A 315 -0.66 51.74 -42.44
N GLU A 316 -1.66 52.55 -42.14
CA GLU A 316 -2.85 52.87 -42.90
C GLU A 316 -2.51 53.48 -44.26
N GLN A 317 -3.27 53.11 -45.29
CA GLN A 317 -3.77 54.01 -46.34
C GLN A 317 -5.18 53.54 -46.73
N HIS A 318 -6.19 54.32 -46.35
CA HIS A 318 -7.56 54.30 -46.91
C HIS A 318 -7.57 54.85 -48.36
N PRO A 319 -8.68 54.85 -49.14
CA PRO A 319 -10.07 54.37 -48.90
C PRO A 319 -10.67 53.53 -50.07
N PHE A 320 -11.97 53.23 -49.98
CA PHE A 320 -12.96 52.85 -51.01
C PHE A 320 -13.46 51.38 -51.04
N HIS A 321 -14.80 51.29 -50.93
CA HIS A 321 -15.78 50.28 -51.40
C HIS A 321 -15.31 48.82 -51.56
N THR A 322 -16.04 47.79 -51.13
CA THR A 322 -17.40 47.44 -51.60
C THR A 322 -17.91 46.23 -50.80
N LEU A 323 -19.23 46.13 -50.66
CA LEU A 323 -19.98 44.93 -50.24
C LEU A 323 -19.62 43.70 -51.08
N HIS A 324 -19.56 42.50 -50.47
CA HIS A 324 -20.55 41.43 -50.71
C HIS A 324 -20.30 40.17 -49.85
N SER A 325 -21.40 39.69 -49.30
CA SER A 325 -21.66 38.30 -48.87
C SER A 325 -21.45 37.32 -50.03
N LEU A 326 -20.97 36.10 -49.76
CA LEU A 326 -21.66 34.84 -50.08
C LEU A 326 -20.87 33.59 -49.62
N HIS A 327 -21.63 32.72 -48.95
CA HIS A 327 -21.46 31.30 -48.60
C HIS A 327 -20.35 30.81 -47.66
#